data_AF-A0A2E7N126-F1
#
_entry.id   AF-A0A2E7N126-F1
#
_cell.length_a   1.000
_cell.length_b   1.000
_cell.length_c   1.000
_cell.angle_alpha   90.00
_cell.angle_beta   90.00
_cell.angle_gamma   90.00
#
_symmetry.space_group_name_H-M   'P 1'
#
loop_
_entity.id
_entity.type
_entity.pdbx_description
1 polymer ?
#
loop_
_entity_poly.entity_id
_entity_poly.type
_entity_poly.pdbx_seq_one_letter_code
_entity_poly.pdbx_strand_id
1 'polypeptide(L)'
;MPLIPKFEKAFATEKLHWTTVITEKFMLAVIGILTLLAAGIEVASMIVGRHIALGDIFLLFIYTEIIGMIGAFYASSRIPVTLPIIIAITALCRLIVLHSKEADPLNLIAEAGAIVILAGAAYLMSLKDKLSLEKEKLRDE
;
A
#
# COMPACT_ATOMS: atom_id res chain seq x y z
N MET A 1 13.66 -33.79 -11.28
CA MET A 1 14.44 -32.62 -11.74
C MET A 1 13.46 -31.47 -11.98
N PRO A 2 13.28 -30.52 -11.06
CA PRO A 2 12.16 -29.57 -11.13
C PRO A 2 12.53 -28.30 -11.90
N LEU A 3 11.69 -27.92 -12.87
CA LEU A 3 11.74 -26.65 -13.58
C LEU A 3 10.53 -25.81 -13.18
N ILE A 4 10.78 -24.81 -12.32
CA ILE A 4 9.82 -23.81 -11.85
C ILE A 4 9.98 -22.55 -12.72
N PRO A 5 8.90 -21.85 -13.14
CA PRO A 5 9.03 -20.62 -13.91
C PRO A 5 9.63 -19.49 -13.06
N LYS A 6 10.70 -18.87 -13.58
CA LYS A 6 11.67 -17.99 -12.91
C LYS A 6 11.20 -16.59 -12.47
N PHE A 7 9.94 -16.20 -12.68
CA PHE A 7 9.48 -14.83 -12.39
C PHE A 7 8.91 -14.62 -10.98
N GLU A 8 8.44 -15.67 -10.31
CA GLU A 8 7.96 -15.59 -8.91
C GLU A 8 9.05 -15.94 -7.89
N LYS A 9 10.08 -16.67 -8.35
CA LYS A 9 11.32 -16.96 -7.61
C LYS A 9 12.35 -15.82 -7.60
N ALA A 10 12.07 -14.66 -8.22
CA ALA A 10 12.96 -13.50 -8.13
C ALA A 10 13.05 -12.92 -6.70
N PHE A 11 12.07 -13.21 -5.84
CA PHE A 11 12.11 -12.87 -4.41
C PHE A 11 12.13 -14.11 -3.48
N ALA A 12 11.73 -15.28 -3.99
CA ALA A 12 11.70 -16.53 -3.25
C ALA A 12 12.69 -17.55 -3.84
N THR A 13 13.99 -17.24 -3.72
CA THR A 13 15.04 -18.24 -3.97
C THR A 13 15.36 -18.97 -2.67
N GLU A 14 15.33 -20.30 -2.75
CA GLU A 14 15.91 -21.27 -1.82
C GLU A 14 17.16 -20.73 -1.08
N LYS A 15 17.18 -20.89 0.25
CA LYS A 15 18.22 -20.42 1.19
C LYS A 15 18.26 -18.91 1.41
N LEU A 16 17.15 -18.33 1.88
CA LEU A 16 17.17 -17.00 2.44
C LEU A 16 17.87 -17.03 3.81
N HIS A 17 19.12 -16.60 3.84
CA HIS A 17 19.96 -16.49 5.04
C HIS A 17 19.18 -15.80 6.18
N TRP A 18 19.42 -16.20 7.43
CA TRP A 18 18.88 -15.56 8.64
C TRP A 18 19.03 -14.02 8.64
N THR A 19 20.02 -13.49 7.89
CA THR A 19 20.26 -12.06 7.69
C THR A 19 19.13 -11.34 6.95
N THR A 20 18.44 -11.97 5.98
CA THR A 20 17.43 -11.29 5.16
C THR A 20 16.12 -11.10 5.93
N VAL A 21 15.71 -12.09 6.73
CA VAL A 21 14.51 -11.98 7.57
C VAL A 21 14.68 -10.93 8.67
N ILE A 22 15.89 -10.84 9.25
CA ILE A 22 16.22 -9.78 10.20
C ILE A 22 16.15 -8.41 9.53
N THR A 23 16.74 -8.29 8.34
CA THR A 23 16.74 -7.03 7.58
C THR A 23 15.33 -6.58 7.22
N GLU A 24 14.47 -7.50 6.79
CA GLU A 24 13.08 -7.21 6.45
C GLU A 24 12.29 -6.70 7.66
N LYS A 25 12.37 -7.39 8.80
CA LYS A 25 11.72 -6.94 10.05
C LYS A 25 12.26 -5.59 10.53
N PHE A 26 13.57 -5.38 10.40
CA PHE A 26 14.20 -4.11 10.75
C PHE A 26 13.68 -2.97 9.87
N MET A 27 13.63 -3.14 8.55
CA MET A 27 13.08 -2.13 7.64
C MET A 27 11.62 -1.81 7.97
N LEU A 28 10.79 -2.81 8.26
CA LEU A 28 9.39 -2.61 8.61
C LEU A 28 9.21 -1.90 9.94
N ALA A 29 10.04 -2.22 10.94
CA ALA A 29 10.07 -1.50 12.20
C ALA A 29 10.44 -0.02 11.97
N VAL A 30 11.46 0.25 11.14
CA VAL A 30 11.87 1.61 10.79
C VAL A 30 10.74 2.36 10.09
N ILE A 31 10.10 1.76 9.08
CA ILE A 31 8.97 2.40 8.37
C ILE A 31 7.83 2.71 9.35
N GLY A 32 7.44 1.75 10.21
CA GLY A 32 6.36 1.95 11.18
C GLY A 32 6.67 3.08 12.17
N ILE A 33 7.91 3.15 12.69
CA ILE A 33 8.35 4.22 13.59
C ILE A 33 8.33 5.57 12.86
N LEU A 34 8.85 5.64 11.64
CA LEU A 34 8.86 6.87 10.84
C LEU A 34 7.44 7.35 10.54
N THR A 35 6.51 6.45 10.20
CA THR A 35 5.10 6.81 9.96
C THR A 35 4.44 7.36 11.23
N LEU A 36 4.69 6.76 12.39
CA LEU A 36 4.19 7.24 13.69
C LEU A 36 4.75 8.62 14.05
N LEU A 37 6.05 8.82 13.86
CA LEU A 37 6.70 10.11 14.11
C LEU A 37 6.19 11.19 13.15
N ALA A 38 6.06 10.89 11.86
CA ALA A 38 5.49 11.81 10.88
C ALA A 38 4.05 12.21 11.23
N ALA A 39 3.20 11.23 11.57
CA ALA A 39 1.84 11.49 12.03
C ALA A 39 1.81 12.38 13.27
N GLY A 40 2.69 12.13 14.26
CA GLY A 40 2.79 12.94 15.47
C GLY A 40 3.23 14.38 15.20
N ILE A 41 4.19 14.58 14.28
CA ILE A 41 4.64 15.91 13.85
C ILE A 41 3.49 16.66 13.17
N GLU A 42 2.74 16.00 12.30
CA GLU A 42 1.61 16.60 11.58
C GLU A 42 0.46 16.97 12.55
N VAL A 43 0.19 16.13 13.55
CA VAL A 43 -0.76 16.48 14.62
C VAL A 43 -0.27 17.68 15.43
N ALA A 44 1.02 17.72 15.77
CA ALA A 44 1.58 18.84 16.51
C ALA A 44 1.54 20.15 15.70
N SER A 45 1.83 20.10 14.40
CA SER A 45 1.78 21.28 13.50
C SER A 45 0.36 21.84 13.42
N MET A 46 -0.66 20.98 13.28
CA MET A 46 -2.08 21.35 13.29
C MET A 46 -2.49 22.04 14.60
N ILE A 47 -2.08 21.48 15.75
CA ILE A 47 -2.42 22.03 17.07
C ILE A 47 -1.78 23.40 17.26
N VAL A 48 -0.50 23.55 16.90
CA VAL A 48 0.23 24.84 17.01
C VAL A 48 -0.36 25.87 16.05
N GLY A 49 -0.68 25.46 14.83
CA GLY A 49 -1.32 26.32 13.82
C GLY A 49 -2.77 26.68 14.12
N ARG A 50 -3.41 26.02 15.10
CA ARG A 50 -4.84 26.17 15.47
C ARG A 50 -5.79 26.05 14.27
N HIS A 51 -5.39 25.27 13.28
CA HIS A 51 -6.14 25.06 12.06
C HIS A 51 -6.02 23.58 11.71
N ILE A 52 -7.18 22.92 11.59
CA ILE A 52 -7.27 21.52 11.19
C ILE A 52 -8.07 21.51 9.89
N ALA A 53 -7.40 21.23 8.77
CA ALA A 53 -8.06 21.07 7.50
C ALA A 53 -8.54 19.63 7.32
N LEU A 54 -9.54 19.44 6.45
CA LEU A 54 -10.00 18.11 6.08
C LEU A 54 -8.88 17.27 5.43
N GLY A 55 -7.99 17.92 4.66
CA GLY A 55 -6.82 17.29 4.06
C GLY A 55 -5.85 16.69 5.09
N ASP A 56 -5.67 17.38 6.21
CA ASP A 56 -4.74 16.93 7.27
C ASP A 56 -5.28 15.68 7.96
N ILE A 57 -6.58 15.63 8.24
CA ILE A 57 -7.25 14.44 8.80
C ILE A 57 -7.14 13.25 7.83
N PHE A 58 -7.29 13.51 6.53
CA PHE A 58 -7.14 12.50 5.50
C PHE A 58 -5.71 11.98 5.35
N LEU A 59 -4.70 12.83 5.54
CA LEU A 59 -3.31 12.44 5.58
C LEU A 59 -3.03 11.53 6.79
N LEU A 60 -3.58 11.85 7.97
CA LEU A 60 -3.51 10.98 9.15
C LEU A 60 -4.19 9.61 8.93
N PHE A 61 -5.27 9.58 8.14
CA PHE A 61 -5.92 8.32 7.76
C PHE A 61 -5.00 7.45 6.90
N ILE A 62 -4.26 8.03 5.95
CA ILE A 62 -3.27 7.31 5.14
C ILE A 62 -2.16 6.73 6.04
N TYR A 63 -1.65 7.51 7.00
CA TYR A 63 -0.67 6.99 7.97
C TYR A 63 -1.21 5.81 8.78
N THR A 64 -2.47 5.88 9.20
CA THR A 64 -3.14 4.79 9.92
C THR A 64 -3.30 3.54 9.05
N GLU A 65 -3.68 3.69 7.77
CA GLU A 65 -3.76 2.58 6.81
C GLU A 65 -2.40 1.90 6.60
N ILE A 66 -1.33 2.69 6.48
CA ILE A 66 0.05 2.18 6.33
C ILE A 66 0.46 1.40 7.58
N ILE A 67 0.19 1.92 8.79
CA ILE A 67 0.46 1.21 10.04
C ILE A 67 -0.32 -0.13 10.08
N GLY A 68 -1.58 -0.13 9.63
CA GLY A 68 -2.38 -1.34 9.51
C GLY A 68 -1.76 -2.39 8.57
N MET A 69 -1.20 -1.96 7.44
CA MET A 69 -0.49 -2.84 6.50
C MET A 69 0.79 -3.43 7.11
N ILE A 70 1.58 -2.60 7.81
CA ILE A 70 2.80 -3.06 8.50
C ILE A 70 2.43 -4.06 9.59
N GLY A 71 1.36 -3.81 10.35
CA GLY A 71 0.83 -4.73 11.35
C GLY A 71 0.37 -6.06 10.74
N ALA A 72 -0.35 -6.03 9.62
CA ALA A 72 -0.76 -7.22 8.89
C ALA A 72 0.44 -8.03 8.36
N PHE A 73 1.51 -7.35 7.93
CA PHE A 73 2.74 -8.01 7.53
C PHE A 73 3.41 -8.74 8.70
N TYR A 74 3.45 -8.13 9.88
CA TYR A 74 4.01 -8.78 11.07
C TYR A 74 3.28 -10.09 11.43
N ALA A 75 1.96 -10.16 11.16
CA ALA A 75 1.15 -11.34 11.44
C ALA A 75 1.27 -12.45 10.38
N SER A 76 1.37 -12.10 9.09
CA SER A 76 1.24 -13.08 7.99
C SER A 76 2.45 -13.17 7.04
N SER A 77 3.54 -12.43 7.29
CA SER A 77 4.79 -12.39 6.49
C SER A 77 4.61 -12.23 4.97
N ARG A 78 3.45 -11.74 4.53
CA ARG A 78 3.17 -11.36 3.14
C ARG A 78 2.58 -9.98 3.14
N ILE A 79 3.13 -9.07 2.33
CA ILE A 79 2.49 -7.79 2.02
C ILE A 79 1.51 -8.08 0.90
N PRO A 80 0.18 -8.01 1.12
CA PRO A 80 -0.77 -8.08 0.03
C PRO A 80 -0.55 -6.83 -0.82
N VAL A 81 -0.03 -7.04 -2.02
CA VAL A 81 0.35 -5.96 -2.95
C VAL A 81 -0.86 -5.15 -3.44
N THR A 82 -2.07 -5.65 -3.17
CA THR A 82 -3.34 -4.94 -3.36
C THR A 82 -3.54 -3.80 -2.35
N LEU A 83 -3.04 -3.91 -1.11
CA LEU A 83 -3.26 -2.89 -0.08
C LEU A 83 -2.61 -1.53 -0.45
N PRO A 84 -1.35 -1.45 -0.90
CA PRO A 84 -0.75 -0.19 -1.36
C PRO A 84 -1.52 0.47 -2.51
N ILE A 85 -2.09 -0.32 -3.43
CA ILE A 85 -2.84 0.22 -4.57
C ILE A 85 -4.16 0.85 -4.09
N ILE A 86 -4.84 0.21 -3.12
CA ILE A 86 -6.04 0.79 -2.51
C ILE A 86 -5.70 2.10 -1.77
N ILE A 87 -4.58 2.17 -1.05
CA ILE A 87 -4.13 3.40 -0.38
C ILE A 87 -3.88 4.53 -1.39
N ALA A 88 -3.30 4.23 -2.56
CA ALA A 88 -3.12 5.21 -3.62
C ALA A 88 -4.48 5.71 -4.18
N ILE A 89 -5.43 4.80 -4.37
CA ILE A 89 -6.80 5.15 -4.81
C ILE A 89 -7.50 6.03 -3.77
N THR A 90 -7.46 5.67 -2.49
CA THR A 90 -8.11 6.45 -1.42
C THR A 90 -7.47 7.83 -1.30
N ALA A 91 -6.14 7.93 -1.41
CA ALA A 91 -5.41 9.19 -1.43
C ALA A 91 -5.81 10.09 -2.61
N LEU A 92 -5.86 9.55 -3.84
CA LEU A 92 -6.28 10.32 -5.02
C LEU A 92 -7.75 10.75 -4.92
N CYS A 93 -8.65 9.88 -4.48
CA CYS A 93 -10.05 10.23 -4.25
C CYS A 93 -10.19 11.43 -3.29
N ARG A 94 -9.38 11.45 -2.23
CA ARG A 94 -9.37 12.55 -1.25
C ARG A 94 -8.85 13.85 -1.85
N LEU A 95 -7.80 13.78 -2.68
CA LEU A 95 -7.27 14.95 -3.39
C LEU A 95 -8.32 15.55 -4.32
N ILE A 96 -9.02 14.72 -5.10
CA ILE A 96 -10.10 15.18 -5.98
C ILE A 96 -11.17 15.89 -5.16
N VAL A 97 -11.68 15.27 -4.09
CA VAL A 97 -12.78 15.88 -3.31
C VAL A 97 -12.36 17.19 -2.66
N LEU A 98 -11.13 17.28 -2.14
CA LEU A 98 -10.65 18.46 -1.42
C LEU A 98 -10.29 19.62 -2.36
N HIS A 99 -9.71 19.35 -3.53
CA HIS A 99 -9.23 20.37 -4.46
C HIS A 99 -10.13 20.58 -5.68
N SER A 100 -11.25 19.87 -5.78
CA SER A 100 -12.13 19.91 -6.96
C SER A 100 -12.67 21.28 -7.35
N LYS A 101 -12.82 22.21 -6.39
CA LYS A 101 -13.36 23.54 -6.68
C LYS A 101 -12.36 24.48 -7.33
N GLU A 102 -11.06 24.23 -7.11
CA GLU A 102 -9.97 25.07 -7.60
C GLU A 102 -9.24 24.41 -8.79
N ALA A 103 -9.49 23.12 -9.03
CA ALA A 103 -8.85 22.35 -10.09
C ALA A 103 -9.49 22.61 -11.46
N ASP A 104 -8.63 22.75 -12.49
CA ASP A 104 -9.07 22.80 -13.88
C ASP A 104 -9.86 21.54 -14.26
N PRO A 105 -10.92 21.66 -15.10
CA PRO A 105 -11.73 20.51 -15.51
C PRO A 105 -10.92 19.36 -16.15
N LEU A 106 -9.85 19.69 -16.87
CA LEU A 106 -8.95 18.69 -17.47
C LEU A 106 -8.15 17.93 -16.40
N ASN A 107 -7.68 18.61 -15.35
CA ASN A 107 -6.98 17.95 -14.24
C ASN A 107 -7.92 17.03 -13.47
N LEU A 108 -9.16 17.46 -13.23
CA LEU A 108 -10.18 16.62 -12.59
C LEU A 108 -10.45 15.32 -13.35
N ILE A 109 -10.55 15.41 -14.68
CA ILE A 109 -10.73 14.22 -15.53
C ILE A 109 -9.47 13.35 -15.52
N ALA A 110 -8.27 13.94 -15.53
CA ALA A 110 -7.02 13.19 -15.46
C ALA A 110 -6.86 12.44 -14.12
N GLU A 111 -7.19 13.09 -13.00
CA GLU A 111 -7.16 12.49 -11.66
C GLU A 111 -8.18 11.36 -11.53
N ALA A 112 -9.42 11.58 -12.00
CA ALA A 112 -10.43 10.54 -12.05
C ALA A 112 -10.00 9.37 -12.96
N GLY A 113 -9.36 9.66 -14.10
CA GLY A 113 -8.78 8.66 -14.99
C GLY A 113 -7.67 7.85 -14.33
N ALA A 114 -6.79 8.49 -13.55
CA ALA A 114 -5.74 7.82 -12.79
C ALA A 114 -6.34 6.84 -11.76
N ILE A 115 -7.43 7.22 -11.08
CA ILE A 115 -8.16 6.34 -10.16
C ILE A 115 -8.71 5.12 -10.90
N VAL A 116 -9.31 5.29 -12.07
CA VAL A 116 -9.83 4.17 -12.88
C VAL A 116 -8.70 3.21 -13.29
N ILE A 117 -7.54 3.75 -13.69
CA ILE A 117 -6.37 2.93 -14.04
C ILE A 117 -5.86 2.14 -12.83
N LEU A 118 -5.70 2.79 -11.68
CA LEU A 118 -5.26 2.13 -10.45
C LEU A 118 -6.26 1.08 -9.98
N ALA A 119 -7.56 1.36 -10.07
CA ALA A 119 -8.61 0.40 -9.74
C ALA A 119 -8.58 -0.82 -10.69
N GLY A 120 -8.37 -0.59 -11.98
CA GLY A 120 -8.16 -1.67 -12.96
C GLY A 120 -6.92 -2.51 -12.65
N ALA A 121 -5.82 -1.88 -12.27
CA ALA A 121 -4.59 -2.56 -11.85
C ALA A 121 -4.81 -3.40 -10.58
N ALA A 122 -5.48 -2.84 -9.56
CA ALA A 122 -5.84 -3.57 -8.34
C ALA A 122 -6.72 -4.78 -8.65
N TYR A 123 -7.71 -4.62 -9.52
CA TYR A 123 -8.60 -5.70 -9.94
C TYR A 123 -7.85 -6.82 -10.67
N LEU A 124 -7.02 -6.48 -11.66
CA LEU A 124 -6.19 -7.44 -12.40
C LEU A 124 -5.23 -8.20 -11.48
N MET A 125 -4.62 -7.49 -10.53
CA MET A 125 -3.72 -8.09 -9.56
C MET A 125 -4.45 -9.07 -8.63
N SER A 126 -5.61 -8.67 -8.11
CA SER A 126 -6.44 -9.56 -7.30
C SER A 126 -6.92 -10.80 -8.08
N LEU A 127 -7.22 -10.65 -9.38
CA LEU A 127 -7.60 -11.77 -10.23
C LEU A 127 -6.43 -12.74 -10.43
N LYS A 128 -5.23 -12.21 -10.70
CA LYS A 128 -4.00 -12.99 -10.83
C LYS A 128 -3.69 -13.76 -9.55
N ASP A 129 -3.86 -13.13 -8.39
CA ASP A 129 -3.64 -13.79 -7.10
C ASP A 129 -4.59 -14.98 -6.91
N LYS A 130 -5.88 -14.84 -7.25
CA LYS A 130 -6.86 -15.94 -7.19
C LYS A 130 -6.51 -17.10 -8.13
N LEU A 131 -6.15 -16.79 -9.37
CA LEU A 131 -5.73 -17.78 -10.37
C LEU A 131 -4.44 -18.50 -9.97
N SER A 132 -3.53 -17.83 -9.27
CA SER A 132 -2.31 -18.45 -8.74
C SER A 132 -2.64 -19.48 -7.65
N LEU A 133 -3.56 -19.14 -6.73
CA LEU A 133 -3.91 -20.02 -5.62
C LEU A 133 -4.70 -21.26 -6.07
N GLU A 134 -5.52 -21.14 -7.12
CA GLU A 134 -6.27 -22.26 -7.69
C GLU A 134 -5.36 -23.27 -8.40
N LYS A 135 -4.30 -22.79 -9.07
CA LYS A 135 -3.28 -23.64 -9.71
C LYS A 135 -2.40 -24.38 -8.71
N GLU A 136 -2.21 -23.84 -7.52
CA GLU A 136 -1.48 -24.52 -6.45
C GLU A 136 -2.31 -25.68 -5.89
N LYS A 137 -3.60 -25.47 -5.62
CA LYS A 137 -4.52 -26.52 -5.14
C LYS A 137 -4.65 -27.70 -6.10
N LEU A 138 -4.74 -27.43 -7.40
CA LEU A 138 -4.85 -28.46 -8.44
C LEU A 138 -3.56 -29.27 -8.66
N ARG A 139 -2.43 -28.84 -8.11
CA ARG A 139 -1.14 -29.56 -8.21
C ARG A 139 -0.88 -30.44 -6.98
N ASP A 140 -1.60 -30.20 -5.89
CA ASP A 140 -1.52 -30.95 -4.65
C ASP A 140 -2.60 -32.05 -4.53
N GLU A 141 -3.51 -32.14 -5.52
CA GLU A 141 -4.44 -33.26 -5.77
C GLU A 141 -3.91 -34.20 -6.87
#